data_AF-A0A4Y1RES9-F1
#
_entry.id   AF-A0A4Y1RES9-F1
#
_cell.length_a   1.000
_cell.length_b   1.000
_cell.length_c   1.000
_cell.angle_alpha   90.00
_cell.angle_beta   90.00
_cell.angle_gamma   90.00
#
_symmetry.space_group_name_H-M   'P 1'
#
loop_
_entity.id
_entity.type
_entity.pdbx_description
1 polymer ?
#
loop_
_entity_poly.entity_id
_entity_poly.type
_entity_poly.pdbx_seq_one_letter_code
_entity_poly.pdbx_strand_id
1 'polypeptide(L)' 'MMLRIKEEDVPKTTFRTRYGHYEFLVMPFGLTNAPAAFMDLMNRVFRRYLDRFVIVFIDDILVYSKSQKAHMKYLEMC' A
#
# COMPACT_ATOMS: atom_id res chain seq x y z
N MET A 1 -5.33 -3.16 -1.81
CA MET A 1 -4.85 -4.21 -0.89
C MET A 1 -4.89 -3.64 0.53
N MET A 2 -5.59 -4.27 1.48
CA MET A 2 -5.71 -3.74 2.86
C MET A 2 -4.95 -4.64 3.82
N LEU A 3 -4.04 -4.07 4.59
CA LEU A 3 -3.33 -4.74 5.68
C LEU A 3 -4.14 -4.58 6.96
N ARG A 4 -4.54 -5.69 7.59
CA ARG A 4 -5.21 -5.63 8.89
C ARG A 4 -4.20 -5.29 9.98
N ILE A 5 -4.61 -4.41 10.90
CA ILE A 5 -3.85 -4.14 12.11
C ILE A 5 -4.06 -5.31 13.07
N LYS A 6 -3.02 -5.67 13.82
CA LYS A 6 -3.17 -6.67 14.88
C LYS A 6 -4.16 -6.16 15.93
N GLU A 7 -5.03 -7.02 16.43
CA GLU A 7 -6.07 -6.62 17.39
C GLU A 7 -5.51 -5.90 18.63
N GLU A 8 -4.33 -6.32 19.10
CA GLU A 8 -3.60 -5.69 20.22
C GLU A 8 -3.12 -4.25 19.94
N ASP A 9 -2.97 -3.88 18.67
CA ASP A 9 -2.48 -2.57 18.24
C ASP A 9 -3.62 -1.64 17.77
N VAL A 10 -4.84 -2.15 17.58
CA VAL A 10 -6.01 -1.36 17.14
C VAL A 10 -6.26 -0.15 18.04
N PRO A 11 -6.25 -0.27 19.39
CA PRO A 11 -6.50 0.89 20.27
C PRO A 11 -5.45 2.01 20.11
N LYS A 12 -4.23 1.68 19.66
CA LYS A 12 -3.15 2.67 19.43
C LYS A 12 -3.43 3.56 18.21
N THR A 13 -4.37 3.18 17.36
CA THR A 13 -4.77 3.92 16.17
C THR A 13 -6.01 4.79 16.37
N THR A 14 -6.41 5.00 17.62
CA THR A 14 -7.55 5.85 17.95
C THR A 14 -7.36 7.27 17.43
N PHE A 15 -8.33 7.77 16.67
CA PHE A 15 -8.43 9.16 16.25
C PHE A 15 -9.77 9.76 16.71
N ARG A 16 -9.78 11.07 16.92
CA ARG A 16 -10.94 11.80 17.41
C ARG A 16 -11.52 12.67 16.30
N THR A 17 -12.83 12.57 16.12
CA THR A 17 -13.62 13.50 15.32
C THR A 17 -14.48 14.36 16.25
N ARG A 18 -15.15 15.39 15.70
CA ARG A 18 -16.15 16.18 16.44
C ARG A 18 -17.27 15.32 17.03
N TYR A 19 -17.52 14.15 16.45
CA TYR A 19 -18.67 13.30 16.78
C TYR A 19 -18.30 12.02 17.56
N GLY A 20 -17.02 11.80 17.87
CA GLY A 20 -16.62 10.62 18.64
C GLY A 20 -15.19 10.17 18.39
N HIS A 21 -14.84 9.05 19.02
CA HIS A 21 -13.57 8.35 18.86
C HIS A 21 -13.75 7.16 17.94
N TYR A 22 -12.78 6.95 17.05
CA TYR A 22 -12.76 5.87 16.08
C TYR A 22 -11.37 5.25 16.05
N GLU A 23 -11.30 3.97 15.69
CA GLU A 23 -10.05 3.22 15.59
C GLU A 23 -9.91 2.68 14.16
N PHE A 24 -8.68 2.51 13.70
CA PHE A 24 -8.42 1.89 12.42
C PHE A 24 -8.28 0.37 12.57
N LEU A 25 -9.07 -0.39 11.81
CA LEU A 25 -8.96 -1.86 11.73
C LEU A 25 -7.98 -2.32 10.63
N VAL A 26 -7.70 -1.43 9.69
CA VAL A 26 -6.73 -1.63 8.61
C VAL A 26 -5.71 -0.50 8.69
N MET A 27 -4.48 -0.80 8.31
CA MET A 27 -3.35 0.12 8.38
C MET A 27 -3.68 1.44 7.63
N PRO A 28 -3.83 2.58 8.34
CA PRO A 28 -4.04 3.85 7.69
C PRO A 28 -2.73 4.38 7.10
N PHE A 29 -2.85 5.26 6.11
CA PHE A 29 -1.72 6.00 5.57
C PHE A 29 -1.08 6.89 6.64
N GLY A 30 0.24 7.07 6.56
CA GLY A 30 0.97 7.96 7.46
C GLY A 30 1.35 7.38 8.83
N LEU A 31 1.09 6.10 9.11
CA LEU A 31 1.75 5.43 10.24
C LEU A 31 3.24 5.22 9.92
N THR A 32 4.11 5.44 10.90
CA THR A 32 5.57 5.29 10.74
C THR A 32 5.99 3.92 10.22
N ASN A 33 5.28 2.86 10.62
CA ASN A 33 5.58 1.48 10.21
C ASN A 33 4.76 1.02 8.99
N ALA A 34 3.83 1.84 8.49
CA ALA A 34 3.00 1.47 7.35
C ALA A 34 3.79 1.29 6.05
N PRO A 35 4.77 2.15 5.71
CA PRO A 35 5.58 1.96 4.51
C PRO A 35 6.31 0.63 4.48
N ALA A 36 6.88 0.18 5.62
CA ALA A 36 7.60 -1.09 5.68
C ALA A 36 6.68 -2.30 5.41
N ALA A 37 5.48 -2.30 6.02
CA ALA A 37 4.51 -3.36 5.82
C ALA A 37 3.90 -3.33 4.41
N PHE A 38 3.63 -2.15 3.87
CA PHE A 38 3.17 -1.95 2.50
C PHE A 38 4.22 -2.43 1.49
N MET A 39 5.47 -2.03 1.67
CA MET A 39 6.58 -2.44 0.80
C MET A 39 6.78 -3.96 0.80
N ASP A 40 6.78 -4.65 1.94
CA ASP A 40 6.88 -6.12 1.97
C ASP A 40 5.72 -6.78 1.20
N LEU A 41 4.50 -6.27 1.40
CA LEU A 41 3.33 -6.82 0.71
C LEU A 41 3.39 -6.60 -0.81
N MET A 42 3.69 -5.37 -1.22
CA MET A 42 3.79 -5.02 -2.64
C MET A 42 4.97 -5.75 -3.29
N ASN A 43 6.08 -5.94 -2.58
CA ASN A 43 7.20 -6.71 -3.09
C ASN A 43 6.83 -8.18 -3.34
N ARG A 44 5.94 -8.76 -2.53
CA ARG A 44 5.44 -10.13 -2.75
C ARG A 44 4.46 -10.22 -3.91
N VAL A 45 3.52 -9.29 -4.00
CA VAL A 45 2.49 -9.25 -5.06
C VAL A 45 3.12 -8.96 -6.42
N PHE A 46 3.93 -7.91 -6.50
CA PHE A 46 4.56 -7.45 -7.73
C PHE A 46 5.91 -8.12 -8.00
N ARG A 47 6.30 -9.15 -7.22
CA ARG A 47 7.62 -9.81 -7.31
C ARG A 47 8.05 -10.15 -8.74
N ARG A 48 7.10 -10.54 -9.59
CA ARG A 48 7.36 -10.94 -11.00
C ARG A 48 7.57 -9.75 -11.95
N TYR A 49 7.19 -8.55 -11.52
CA TYR A 49 7.13 -7.32 -12.29
C TYR A 49 8.08 -6.22 -11.77
N LEU A 50 8.54 -6.36 -10.52
CA LEU A 50 9.61 -5.55 -9.93
C LEU A 50 10.84 -5.52 -10.84
N ASP A 51 11.47 -4.36 -10.91
CA ASP A 51 12.67 -4.06 -11.71
C ASP A 51 12.52 -4.25 -13.24
N ARG A 52 11.30 -4.55 -13.71
CA ARG A 52 10.97 -4.65 -15.15
C ARG A 52 10.18 -3.45 -15.62
N PHE A 53 9.06 -3.18 -14.96
CA PHE A 53 8.15 -2.07 -15.27
C PHE A 53 7.42 -1.54 -14.04
N VAL A 54 7.66 -2.11 -12.85
CA VAL A 54 7.08 -1.68 -11.57
C VAL A 54 8.19 -1.32 -10.60
N ILE A 55 8.06 -0.17 -9.93
CA ILE A 55 8.87 0.29 -8.81
C ILE A 55 7.93 0.58 -7.64
N VAL A 56 8.24 0.05 -6.48
CA VAL A 56 7.48 0.31 -5.24
C VAL A 56 8.30 1.25 -4.37
N PHE A 57 7.70 2.35 -3.92
CA PHE A 57 8.36 3.32 -3.06
C PHE A 57 7.42 3.83 -1.96
N ILE A 58 7.73 3.50 -0.71
CA ILE A 58 6.94 3.89 0.47
C ILE A 58 5.48 3.45 0.29
N ASP A 59 4.58 4.39 0.00
CA ASP A 59 3.14 4.17 -0.15
C ASP A 59 2.69 4.15 -1.62
N ASP A 60 3.60 4.42 -2.55
CA ASP A 60 3.33 4.59 -3.98
C ASP A 60 3.90 3.45 -4.83
N ILE A 61 3.22 3.18 -5.95
CA ILE A 61 3.66 2.23 -6.97
C ILE A 61 3.80 2.98 -8.28
N LEU A 62 5.02 3.03 -8.81
CA LEU A 62 5.33 3.59 -10.10
C LEU A 62 5.36 2.49 -11.15
N VAL A 63 4.46 2.58 -12.13
CA VAL A 63 4.46 1.72 -13.32
C VAL A 63 5.02 2.55 -14.49
N TYR A 64 6.03 2.04 -15.20
CA TYR A 64 6.65 2.76 -16.32
C TYR A 64 6.66 1.94 -17.61
N SER A 65 6.60 2.64 -18.75
CA SER A 65 6.61 2.01 -20.07
C SER A 65 6.99 3.01 -21.16
N LYS A 66 7.45 2.52 -22.31
CA LYS A 66 7.88 3.36 -23.44
C LYS A 66 6.75 3.85 -24.34
N SER A 67 5.56 3.24 -24.27
CA SER A 67 4.40 3.63 -25.09
C SER A 67 3.10 3.44 -24.33
N GLN A 68 2.07 4.22 -24.66
CA GLN A 68 0.77 4.17 -24.00
C GLN A 68 0.12 2.78 -24.14
N LYS A 69 0.24 2.13 -25.31
CA LYS A 69 -0.30 0.77 -25.51
C LYS A 69 0.37 -0.26 -24.61
N ALA A 70 1.69 -0.17 -24.42
CA ALA A 70 2.41 -1.03 -23.48
C ALA A 70 2.01 -0.70 -22.03
N HIS A 71 1.83 0.58 -21.71
CA HIS A 71 1.40 1.04 -20.40
C HIS A 71 0.06 0.41 -19.98
N MET A 72 -0.95 0.48 -20.86
CA MET A 72 -2.27 -0.10 -20.59
C MET A 72 -2.19 -1.59 -20.28
N LYS A 73 -1.39 -2.33 -21.06
CA LYS A 73 -1.17 -3.76 -20.82
C LYS A 73 -0.49 -4.03 -19.48
N TYR A 74 0.49 -3.22 -19.09
CA TYR A 74 1.17 -3.38 -17.80
C TYR A 74 0.24 -3.05 -16.62
N LEU A 75 -0.65 -2.07 -16.78
CA LEU A 75 -1.68 -1.78 -15.78
C LEU A 75 -2.68 -2.93 -15.62
N GLU A 76 -3.05 -3.63 -16.70
CA GLU A 76 -3.91 -4.83 -16.62
C GLU A 76 -3.22 -6.04 -15.98
N MET A 77 -1.89 -6.09 -16.02
CA MET A 77 -1.08 -7.18 -15.43
C MET A 77 -0.77 -6.96 -13.94
N CYS A 78 -0.91 -5.71 -13.48
CA CYS A 78 -0.74 -5.29 -12.09
C CYS A 78 -2.02 -5.54 -11.27
#